data_AF-W8Z141-F1
#
_entry.id   AF-W8Z141-F1
#
_cell.length_a   1.000
_cell.length_b   1.000
_cell.length_c   1.000
_cell.angle_alpha   90.00
_cell.angle_beta   90.00
_cell.angle_gamma   90.00
#
_symmetry.space_group_name_H-M   'P 1'
#
loop_
_entity.id
_entity.type
_entity.pdbx_description
1 polymer ?
#
loop_
_entity_poly.entity_id
_entity_poly.type
_entity_poly.pdbx_seq_one_letter_code
_entity_poly.pdbx_strand_id
1 'polypeptide(L)'
;MSGAQNGNGSAENSASGSQSHRGASGGKDGKGRAGSSNGGNGGNGGAAKPPPLGRRKTATALSPSLAANAHAIRMQFHHSGDLRLRLLSSGALPGIQLAALYLQGIVDEEAIRKNVLEPLQAAEAAAPGSLKGKGRLKDRIEQLRLNVISTGLTEPVRTLEEALDALLLGCCLLLVEGSDEAVAAEAAGGETRQVGEPTAQTVIRGPQHAFTESARTNIGLIRRIIRSERLTVESRRIGRETCTEVSLLYMNGIVDAEIVKEARRRLDDIDIDSVLDSGYIEEFIQDSSFTPFPTVLNTERPDQAAAGLLEGHFAVVVDGSPYVLLGPVTFFRFFQSPEDHYQRFDIASFLRLIRIAAFFISMHLPALYIAITTFHQEMLPSNLLIGLSAQREGVPFPALVEAFLMEP
;
A
#
# COMPACT_ATOMS: atom_id res chain seq x y z
N MET A 1 32.71 13.63 46.76
CA MET A 1 32.19 13.97 48.11
C MET A 1 30.75 13.45 48.15
N SER A 2 30.54 12.21 48.58
CA SER A 2 30.29 11.75 49.97
C SER A 2 28.85 11.98 50.44
N GLY A 3 28.16 10.87 50.79
CA GLY A 3 26.95 10.77 51.64
C GLY A 3 25.62 10.94 50.89
N ALA A 4 24.54 10.20 51.13
CA ALA A 4 24.14 9.28 52.22
C ALA A 4 23.00 8.37 51.66
N GLN A 5 22.98 7.05 51.89
CA GLN A 5 22.41 6.31 53.04
C GLN A 5 20.88 6.40 53.23
N ASN A 6 20.20 5.26 53.03
CA ASN A 6 19.06 4.65 53.77
C ASN A 6 18.21 3.82 52.78
N GLY A 7 17.78 2.58 53.03
CA GLY A 7 17.67 1.78 54.24
C GLY A 7 16.28 1.10 54.26
N ASN A 8 16.25 -0.20 54.63
CA ASN A 8 15.10 -1.13 54.82
C ASN A 8 14.43 -1.69 53.55
N GLY A 9 14.20 -3.00 53.38
CA GLY A 9 14.22 -4.15 54.31
C GLY A 9 12.80 -4.61 54.66
N SER A 10 12.37 -5.74 54.09
CA SER A 10 11.31 -6.71 54.54
C SER A 10 11.08 -7.68 53.36
N ALA A 11 11.61 -8.91 53.34
CA ALA A 11 11.07 -10.11 53.99
C ALA A 11 9.58 -10.36 53.67
N GLU A 12 9.28 -11.36 52.82
CA GLU A 12 8.45 -12.50 53.22
C GLU A 12 8.41 -13.61 52.16
N ASN A 13 8.21 -14.81 52.70
CA ASN A 13 8.46 -16.13 52.16
C ASN A 13 7.10 -16.78 51.87
N SER A 14 6.94 -17.54 50.78
CA SER A 14 5.93 -18.60 50.75
C SER A 14 6.16 -19.58 49.61
N ALA A 15 6.50 -20.81 50.02
CA ALA A 15 6.46 -22.03 49.25
C ALA A 15 5.07 -22.66 49.30
N SER A 16 4.65 -23.30 48.21
CA SER A 16 3.83 -24.53 48.08
C SER A 16 3.33 -24.62 46.62
N GLY A 17 3.31 -25.73 45.90
CA GLY A 17 3.42 -27.13 46.26
C GLY A 17 2.14 -27.88 45.90
N SER A 18 2.16 -28.61 44.76
CA SER A 18 1.29 -29.77 44.40
C SER A 18 -0.22 -29.46 44.16
N GLN A 19 -1.05 -30.17 43.36
CA GLN A 19 -1.17 -31.54 42.85
C GLN A 19 -1.99 -31.53 41.54
N SER A 20 -1.58 -32.24 40.48
CA SER A 20 -2.17 -33.49 39.96
C SER A 20 -3.68 -33.73 40.14
N HIS A 21 -4.39 -33.84 39.01
CA HIS A 21 -5.51 -34.78 38.86
C HIS A 21 -5.49 -35.45 37.49
N ARG A 22 -5.24 -36.77 37.50
CA ARG A 22 -5.64 -37.74 36.48
C ARG A 22 -7.13 -38.07 36.69
N GLY A 23 -7.81 -38.43 35.61
CA GLY A 23 -9.11 -39.09 35.65
C GLY A 23 -9.53 -39.52 34.24
N ALA A 24 -9.21 -40.76 33.91
CA ALA A 24 -9.49 -41.41 32.64
C ALA A 24 -10.79 -42.26 32.69
N SER A 25 -11.13 -42.81 31.53
CA SER A 25 -12.06 -43.91 31.24
C SER A 25 -13.50 -43.50 30.88
N GLY A 26 -14.12 -44.06 29.85
CA GLY A 26 -13.63 -45.05 28.89
C GLY A 26 -14.77 -45.78 28.20
N GLY A 27 -14.51 -46.17 26.94
CA GLY A 27 -15.19 -47.23 26.17
C GLY A 27 -16.68 -47.02 25.88
N LYS A 28 -17.29 -47.68 24.90
CA LYS A 28 -16.87 -48.76 24.00
C LYS A 28 -18.04 -48.95 23.01
N ASP A 29 -17.80 -49.14 21.72
CA ASP A 29 -18.16 -50.33 20.93
C ASP A 29 -18.78 -49.82 19.60
N GLY A 30 -18.62 -50.39 18.42
CA GLY A 30 -17.90 -51.58 17.98
C GLY A 30 -18.03 -51.73 16.46
N LYS A 31 -16.90 -52.07 15.82
CA LYS A 31 -16.68 -52.93 14.64
C LYS A 31 -17.79 -53.15 13.59
N GLY A 32 -17.38 -53.05 12.31
CA GLY A 32 -17.81 -54.03 11.29
C GLY A 32 -17.50 -53.71 9.81
N ARG A 33 -16.32 -54.17 9.33
CA ARG A 33 -15.96 -54.74 8.00
C ARG A 33 -16.67 -54.24 6.71
N ALA A 34 -15.95 -53.62 5.75
CA ALA A 34 -15.08 -54.19 4.69
C ALA A 34 -15.82 -54.72 3.44
N GLY A 35 -15.49 -54.18 2.25
CA GLY A 35 -15.80 -54.81 0.95
C GLY A 35 -15.99 -53.87 -0.25
N SER A 36 -14.88 -53.50 -0.91
CA SER A 36 -14.65 -53.19 -2.34
C SER A 36 -15.84 -53.10 -3.32
N SER A 37 -15.95 -51.99 -4.08
CA SER A 37 -15.57 -51.94 -5.53
C SER A 37 -16.09 -50.68 -6.26
N ASN A 38 -15.15 -49.93 -6.84
CA ASN A 38 -15.12 -49.29 -8.17
C ASN A 38 -16.37 -48.61 -8.78
N GLY A 39 -16.20 -47.35 -9.21
CA GLY A 39 -17.12 -46.65 -10.12
C GLY A 39 -16.87 -45.14 -10.14
N GLY A 40 -16.05 -44.68 -11.08
CA GLY A 40 -15.57 -43.29 -11.15
C GLY A 40 -16.64 -42.24 -11.45
N ASN A 41 -16.38 -41.01 -11.02
CA ASN A 41 -16.91 -39.84 -11.70
C ASN A 41 -15.91 -38.69 -11.57
N GLY A 42 -15.41 -38.22 -12.72
CA GLY A 42 -14.51 -37.08 -12.82
C GLY A 42 -15.23 -35.80 -12.41
N GLY A 43 -14.89 -35.29 -11.24
CA GLY A 43 -15.34 -33.99 -10.73
C GLY A 43 -14.30 -32.92 -11.04
N ASN A 44 -14.57 -32.16 -12.10
CA ASN A 44 -13.87 -30.97 -12.56
C ASN A 44 -13.39 -30.10 -11.37
N GLY A 45 -12.06 -29.96 -11.22
CA GLY A 45 -11.42 -29.05 -10.28
C GLY A 45 -11.64 -27.61 -10.70
N GLY A 46 -12.85 -27.09 -10.44
CA GLY A 46 -13.16 -25.69 -10.57
C GLY A 46 -12.44 -24.91 -9.49
N ALA A 47 -11.29 -24.32 -9.83
CA ALA A 47 -10.69 -23.25 -9.06
C ALA A 47 -11.79 -22.23 -8.74
N ALA A 48 -12.03 -22.01 -7.44
CA ALA A 48 -13.03 -21.06 -6.97
C ALA A 48 -12.69 -19.68 -7.54
N LYS A 49 -13.45 -19.28 -8.55
CA LYS A 49 -13.31 -17.97 -9.18
C LYS A 49 -13.50 -16.91 -8.09
N PRO A 50 -12.56 -15.97 -7.88
CA PRO A 50 -12.74 -14.93 -6.88
C PRO A 50 -14.06 -14.19 -7.15
N PRO A 51 -14.80 -13.80 -6.09
CA PRO A 51 -16.09 -13.15 -6.27
C PRO A 51 -15.92 -11.88 -7.13
N PRO A 52 -16.87 -11.61 -8.04
CA PRO A 52 -16.78 -10.44 -8.89
C PRO A 52 -16.72 -9.16 -8.05
N LEU A 53 -15.66 -8.38 -8.24
CA LEU A 53 -15.54 -7.03 -7.71
C LEU A 53 -16.59 -6.15 -8.41
N GLY A 54 -17.50 -5.56 -7.63
CA GLY A 54 -18.30 -4.42 -8.07
C GLY A 54 -19.79 -4.69 -8.25
N ARG A 55 -20.53 -4.60 -7.14
CA ARG A 55 -21.70 -3.70 -6.91
C ARG A 55 -22.30 -4.06 -5.56
N ARG A 56 -22.28 -3.11 -4.62
CA ARG A 56 -22.83 -3.24 -3.26
C ARG A 56 -24.31 -3.66 -3.35
N LYS A 57 -24.69 -4.73 -2.65
CA LYS A 57 -26.03 -5.36 -2.74
C LYS A 57 -27.06 -4.79 -1.75
N THR A 58 -26.66 -3.97 -0.80
CA THR A 58 -27.56 -3.34 0.18
C THR A 58 -27.08 -1.94 0.49
N ALA A 59 -27.93 -0.94 0.28
CA ALA A 59 -27.67 0.42 0.68
C ALA A 59 -28.05 0.59 2.17
N THR A 60 -27.06 0.85 3.01
CA THR A 60 -27.24 1.05 4.45
C THR A 60 -27.54 2.52 4.69
N ALA A 61 -28.73 2.84 5.20
CA ALA A 61 -29.08 4.22 5.52
C ALA A 61 -28.18 4.80 6.61
N LEU A 62 -27.82 6.08 6.50
CA LEU A 62 -27.08 6.78 7.54
C LEU A 62 -27.92 6.91 8.82
N SER A 63 -27.27 6.72 9.95
CA SER A 63 -27.91 6.90 11.26
C SER A 63 -27.92 8.39 11.64
N PRO A 64 -28.82 8.85 12.51
CA PRO A 64 -28.81 10.24 13.00
C PRO A 64 -27.64 10.55 13.94
N SER A 65 -26.82 9.56 14.33
CA SER A 65 -25.68 9.77 15.22
C SER A 65 -24.39 9.94 14.42
N LEU A 66 -23.71 11.08 14.60
CA LEU A 66 -22.43 11.37 13.98
C LEU A 66 -21.36 10.37 14.40
N ALA A 67 -21.32 10.02 15.69
CA ALA A 67 -20.34 9.08 16.21
C ALA A 67 -20.49 7.68 15.57
N ALA A 68 -21.73 7.21 15.40
CA ALA A 68 -22.01 5.94 14.77
C ALA A 68 -21.61 5.93 13.28
N ASN A 69 -21.96 6.99 12.54
CA ASN A 69 -21.60 7.10 11.11
C ASN A 69 -20.08 7.23 10.92
N ALA A 70 -19.41 8.06 11.71
CA ALA A 70 -17.96 8.22 11.67
C ALA A 70 -17.24 6.91 11.99
N HIS A 71 -17.73 6.16 12.99
CA HIS A 71 -17.19 4.84 13.31
C HIS A 71 -17.41 3.85 12.16
N ALA A 72 -18.62 3.80 11.58
CA ALA A 72 -18.92 2.92 10.45
C ALA A 72 -18.01 3.19 9.25
N ILE A 73 -17.81 4.46 8.87
CA ILE A 73 -16.91 4.85 7.78
C ILE A 73 -15.47 4.42 8.12
N ARG A 74 -14.99 4.70 9.34
CA ARG A 74 -13.62 4.35 9.74
C ARG A 74 -13.36 2.84 9.74
N MET A 75 -14.36 2.04 10.09
CA MET A 75 -14.30 0.58 10.03
C MET A 75 -14.23 0.07 8.59
N GLN A 76 -14.97 0.69 7.67
CA GLN A 76 -14.94 0.31 6.25
C GLN A 76 -13.60 0.62 5.58
N PHE A 77 -12.94 1.71 5.98
CA PHE A 77 -11.56 2.03 5.59
C PHE A 77 -10.50 1.33 6.44
N HIS A 78 -10.86 0.33 7.26
CA HIS A 78 -9.92 -0.45 8.07
C HIS A 78 -8.95 0.38 8.94
N HIS A 79 -9.42 1.52 9.46
CA HIS A 79 -8.58 2.48 10.20
C HIS A 79 -7.36 3.03 9.42
N SER A 80 -7.44 3.06 8.10
CA SER A 80 -6.40 3.63 7.22
C SER A 80 -5.99 5.05 7.67
N GLY A 81 -4.67 5.27 7.76
CA GLY A 81 -4.07 6.50 8.32
C GLY A 81 -4.27 7.75 7.48
N ASP A 82 -4.65 7.59 6.21
CA ASP A 82 -4.95 8.67 5.28
C ASP A 82 -6.39 9.21 5.41
N LEU A 83 -7.30 8.50 6.08
CA LEU A 83 -8.63 9.02 6.41
C LEU A 83 -8.55 10.00 7.57
N ARG A 84 -8.81 11.28 7.29
CA ARG A 84 -8.82 12.34 8.30
C ARG A 84 -10.25 12.62 8.75
N LEU A 85 -10.41 12.73 10.07
CA LEU A 85 -11.65 13.16 10.71
C LEU A 85 -11.36 14.40 11.54
N ARG A 86 -12.08 15.49 11.26
CA ARG A 86 -12.02 16.73 12.04
C ARG A 86 -13.38 17.02 12.64
N LEU A 87 -13.43 17.10 13.98
CA LEU A 87 -14.61 17.56 14.70
C LEU A 87 -14.68 19.08 14.65
N LEU A 88 -15.86 19.61 14.37
CA LEU A 88 -16.12 21.02 14.18
C LEU A 88 -17.32 21.44 15.02
N SER A 89 -17.32 22.71 15.41
CA SER A 89 -18.48 23.39 15.99
C SER A 89 -18.75 24.61 15.12
N SER A 90 -20.00 24.83 14.74
CA SER A 90 -20.38 25.98 13.91
C SER A 90 -21.20 26.96 14.73
N GLY A 91 -20.92 28.26 14.55
CA GLY A 91 -21.76 29.33 15.10
C GLY A 91 -23.19 29.27 14.55
N ALA A 92 -23.36 28.84 13.29
CA ALA A 92 -24.66 28.66 12.65
C ALA A 92 -25.52 27.55 13.29
N LEU A 93 -24.88 26.56 13.94
CA LEU A 93 -25.53 25.46 14.67
C LEU A 93 -25.04 25.36 16.13
N PRO A 94 -25.46 26.28 17.03
CA PRO A 94 -25.05 26.22 18.43
C PRO A 94 -25.49 24.89 19.06
N GLY A 95 -24.55 24.15 19.65
CA GLY A 95 -24.79 22.90 20.36
C GLY A 95 -24.90 21.64 19.50
N ILE A 96 -24.75 21.73 18.18
CA ILE A 96 -24.72 20.57 17.27
C ILE A 96 -23.28 20.31 16.84
N GLN A 97 -22.80 19.08 17.04
CA GLN A 97 -21.47 18.69 16.58
C GLN A 97 -21.47 18.39 15.08
N LEU A 98 -20.40 18.77 14.43
CA LEU A 98 -20.14 18.55 13.01
C LEU A 98 -18.85 17.75 12.86
N ALA A 99 -18.73 16.95 11.80
CA ALA A 99 -17.49 16.27 11.48
C ALA A 99 -17.21 16.36 9.98
N ALA A 100 -16.02 16.84 9.63
CA ALA A 100 -15.50 16.79 8.28
C ALA A 100 -14.61 15.55 8.12
N LEU A 101 -14.95 14.69 7.16
CA LEU A 101 -14.18 13.50 6.79
C LEU A 101 -13.67 13.66 5.36
N TYR A 102 -12.39 13.36 5.14
CA TYR A 102 -11.77 13.40 3.82
C TYR A 102 -10.54 12.49 3.77
N LEU A 103 -10.18 12.03 2.57
CA LEU A 103 -8.96 11.26 2.34
C LEU A 103 -7.80 12.19 2.01
N GLN A 104 -6.75 12.16 2.82
CA GLN A 104 -5.55 12.96 2.61
C GLN A 104 -4.81 12.51 1.34
N GLY A 105 -4.30 13.47 0.57
CA GLY A 105 -3.52 13.22 -0.66
C GLY A 105 -4.34 13.19 -1.95
N ILE A 106 -5.67 13.02 -1.89
CA ILE A 106 -6.56 13.15 -3.07
C ILE A 106 -7.43 14.41 -3.05
N VAL A 107 -7.45 15.11 -1.92
CA VAL A 107 -8.16 16.37 -1.74
C VAL A 107 -7.20 17.54 -1.64
N ASP A 108 -7.66 18.71 -2.08
CA ASP A 108 -7.01 19.97 -1.78
C ASP A 108 -7.36 20.43 -0.36
N GLU A 109 -6.44 20.22 0.59
CA GLU A 109 -6.63 20.62 1.99
C GLU A 109 -6.82 22.15 2.14
N GLU A 110 -6.24 22.96 1.26
CA GLU A 110 -6.41 24.41 1.29
C GLU A 110 -7.79 24.81 0.81
N ALA A 111 -8.31 24.16 -0.23
CA ALA A 111 -9.69 24.33 -0.69
C ALA A 111 -10.68 23.92 0.41
N ILE A 112 -10.49 22.78 1.07
CA ILE A 112 -11.33 22.36 2.20
C ILE A 112 -11.28 23.41 3.32
N ARG A 113 -10.09 23.92 3.65
CA ARG A 113 -9.93 24.91 4.72
C ARG A 113 -10.69 26.21 4.39
N LYS A 114 -10.48 26.78 3.22
CA LYS A 114 -11.07 28.07 2.81
C LYS A 114 -12.56 28.00 2.50
N ASN A 115 -13.02 26.88 1.94
CA ASN A 115 -14.38 26.79 1.41
C ASN A 115 -15.33 25.96 2.28
N VAL A 116 -14.80 25.10 3.16
CA VAL A 116 -15.61 24.31 4.10
C VAL A 116 -15.37 24.75 5.53
N LEU A 117 -14.12 24.77 6.02
CA LEU A 117 -13.85 24.99 7.45
C LEU A 117 -14.07 26.45 7.87
N GLU A 118 -13.50 27.41 7.13
CA GLU A 118 -13.63 28.85 7.43
C GLU A 118 -15.08 29.33 7.38
N PRO A 119 -15.90 29.02 6.35
CA PRO A 119 -17.30 29.45 6.31
C PRO A 119 -18.13 28.85 7.44
N LEU A 120 -17.85 27.60 7.85
CA LEU A 120 -18.55 26.97 8.98
C LEU A 120 -18.22 27.64 10.33
N GLN A 121 -17.01 28.17 10.48
CA GLN A 121 -16.57 28.89 11.68
C GLN A 121 -17.02 30.36 11.67
N ALA A 122 -16.94 31.01 10.52
CA ALA A 122 -17.32 32.41 10.32
C ALA A 122 -18.83 32.62 10.23
N ALA A 123 -19.60 31.56 9.94
CA ALA A 123 -21.05 31.62 10.01
C ALA A 123 -21.50 31.89 11.46
N GLU A 124 -21.80 33.15 11.73
CA GLU A 124 -22.34 33.60 13.01
C GLU A 124 -23.72 32.97 13.24
N ALA A 125 -24.08 32.82 14.51
CA ALA A 125 -25.41 32.41 14.90
C ALA A 125 -26.43 33.40 14.32
N ALA A 126 -27.19 32.99 13.32
CA ALA A 126 -28.35 33.74 12.87
C ALA A 126 -29.18 34.13 14.11
N ALA A 127 -29.48 35.43 14.24
CA ALA A 127 -30.05 36.04 15.44
C ALA A 127 -31.19 35.19 16.07
N PRO A 128 -31.25 35.11 17.41
CA PRO A 128 -32.28 34.34 18.12
C PRO A 128 -33.64 35.03 17.97
N GLY A 129 -34.34 34.79 16.85
CA GLY A 129 -35.62 35.45 16.59
C GLY A 129 -36.35 35.04 15.32
N SER A 130 -35.66 34.55 14.29
CA SER A 130 -36.32 34.01 13.09
C SER A 130 -36.36 32.49 13.16
N LEU A 131 -37.43 31.88 12.66
CA LEU A 131 -37.66 30.42 12.53
C LEU A 131 -38.35 29.73 13.74
N LYS A 132 -39.60 30.14 13.96
CA LYS A 132 -40.67 29.23 14.43
C LYS A 132 -41.08 28.33 13.25
N GLY A 133 -40.58 27.10 13.22
CA GLY A 133 -41.02 26.08 12.27
C GLY A 133 -40.44 24.73 12.65
N LYS A 134 -41.26 23.67 12.63
CA LYS A 134 -40.84 22.28 12.94
C LYS A 134 -39.89 21.66 11.87
N GLY A 135 -39.36 22.44 10.93
CA GLY A 135 -38.36 22.08 9.91
C GLY A 135 -36.89 22.35 10.28
N ARG A 136 -36.61 22.62 11.56
CA ARG A 136 -35.40 23.30 12.06
C ARG A 136 -34.03 22.70 11.71
N LEU A 137 -33.88 21.41 11.42
CA LEU A 137 -32.56 20.85 11.11
C LEU A 137 -32.32 20.76 9.60
N LYS A 138 -33.32 20.29 8.84
CA LYS A 138 -33.22 20.16 7.37
C LYS A 138 -33.05 21.52 6.70
N ASP A 139 -33.81 22.53 7.13
CA ASP A 139 -33.69 23.89 6.59
C ASP A 139 -32.32 24.51 6.90
N ARG A 140 -31.72 24.17 8.05
CA ARG A 140 -30.37 24.64 8.42
C ARG A 140 -29.27 23.87 7.69
N ILE A 141 -29.46 22.59 7.41
CA ILE A 141 -28.55 21.80 6.56
C ILE A 141 -28.59 22.30 5.12
N GLU A 142 -29.76 22.68 4.60
CA GLU A 142 -29.89 23.32 3.29
C GLU A 142 -29.21 24.71 3.28
N GLN A 143 -29.36 25.52 4.33
CA GLN A 143 -28.61 26.78 4.46
C GLN A 143 -27.09 26.56 4.57
N LEU A 144 -26.66 25.50 5.26
CA LEU A 144 -25.25 25.10 5.31
C LEU A 144 -24.75 24.64 3.94
N ARG A 145 -25.54 23.85 3.20
CA ARG A 145 -25.24 23.50 1.80
C ARG A 145 -25.01 24.76 0.98
N LEU A 146 -25.94 25.71 1.05
CA LEU A 146 -25.88 26.98 0.32
C LEU A 146 -24.65 27.83 0.69
N ASN A 147 -24.22 27.81 1.95
CA ASN A 147 -23.04 28.55 2.41
C ASN A 147 -21.70 27.84 2.11
N VAL A 148 -21.72 26.51 1.96
CA VAL A 148 -20.57 25.68 1.56
C VAL A 148 -20.34 25.71 0.02
N ILE A 149 -21.24 26.35 -0.74
CA ILE A 149 -21.16 26.48 -2.22
C ILE A 149 -19.89 27.19 -2.72
N SER A 150 -19.10 27.84 -1.87
CA SER A 150 -17.80 28.39 -2.32
C SER A 150 -16.83 27.31 -2.84
N THR A 151 -17.11 26.02 -2.58
CA THR A 151 -16.22 24.88 -2.92
C THR A 151 -16.52 24.19 -4.26
N GLY A 152 -17.73 24.31 -4.83
CA GLY A 152 -18.14 23.52 -6.00
C GLY A 152 -19.53 22.87 -5.84
N LEU A 153 -19.79 21.78 -6.58
CA LEU A 153 -21.03 21.00 -6.50
C LEU A 153 -21.12 20.31 -5.13
N THR A 154 -22.22 20.54 -4.41
CA THR A 154 -22.53 19.82 -3.15
C THR A 154 -23.66 18.85 -3.36
N GLU A 155 -23.48 17.59 -2.99
CA GLU A 155 -24.50 16.55 -3.17
C GLU A 155 -24.99 15.99 -1.81
N PRO A 156 -26.31 15.73 -1.66
CA PRO A 156 -26.85 14.98 -0.54
C PRO A 156 -26.39 13.52 -0.59
N VAL A 157 -25.89 13.02 0.53
CA VAL A 157 -25.53 11.62 0.72
C VAL A 157 -26.43 11.04 1.81
N ARG A 158 -27.14 9.95 1.51
CA ARG A 158 -28.12 9.33 2.43
C ARG A 158 -27.73 7.94 2.88
N THR A 159 -26.80 7.33 2.15
CA THR A 159 -26.36 5.96 2.38
C THR A 159 -24.89 5.93 2.72
N LEU A 160 -24.49 4.93 3.50
CA LEU A 160 -23.08 4.71 3.83
C LEU A 160 -22.27 4.49 2.55
N GLU A 161 -22.84 3.80 1.57
CA GLU A 161 -22.18 3.45 0.32
C GLU A 161 -21.91 4.70 -0.54
N GLU A 162 -22.89 5.59 -0.69
CA GLU A 162 -22.69 6.89 -1.35
C GLU A 162 -21.61 7.72 -0.63
N ALA A 163 -21.56 7.67 0.72
CA ALA A 163 -20.52 8.35 1.50
C ALA A 163 -19.12 7.80 1.17
N LEU A 164 -18.96 6.48 1.16
CA LEU A 164 -17.68 5.85 0.84
C LEU A 164 -17.25 6.20 -0.59
N ASP A 165 -18.17 6.18 -1.55
CA ASP A 165 -17.87 6.50 -2.96
C ASP A 165 -17.48 7.97 -3.11
N ALA A 166 -18.18 8.89 -2.44
CA ALA A 166 -17.84 10.31 -2.42
C ALA A 166 -16.45 10.57 -1.82
N LEU A 167 -16.07 9.89 -0.73
CA LEU A 167 -14.73 9.99 -0.16
C LEU A 167 -13.66 9.52 -1.17
N LEU A 168 -13.90 8.39 -1.84
CA LEU A 168 -12.98 7.83 -2.83
C LEU A 168 -12.84 8.71 -4.09
N LEU A 169 -13.85 9.54 -4.38
CA LEU A 169 -13.82 10.54 -5.46
C LEU A 169 -13.09 11.84 -5.06
N GLY A 170 -12.65 11.97 -3.81
CA GLY A 170 -11.98 13.18 -3.33
C GLY A 170 -12.94 14.26 -2.84
N CYS A 171 -14.16 13.89 -2.44
CA CYS A 171 -15.06 14.82 -1.76
C CYS A 171 -14.75 14.89 -0.25
N CYS A 172 -14.99 16.06 0.34
CA CYS A 172 -15.08 16.24 1.78
C CYS A 172 -16.51 15.93 2.22
N LEU A 173 -16.69 14.92 3.08
CA LEU A 173 -17.97 14.63 3.71
C LEU A 173 -18.15 15.45 4.97
N LEU A 174 -19.27 16.15 5.08
CA LEU A 174 -19.70 16.82 6.29
C LEU A 174 -20.86 16.03 6.92
N LEU A 175 -20.60 15.48 8.11
CA LEU A 175 -21.60 14.83 8.96
C LEU A 175 -22.14 15.84 9.98
N VAL A 176 -23.45 15.81 10.22
CA VAL A 176 -24.14 16.68 11.17
C VAL A 176 -24.84 15.82 12.22
N GLU A 177 -24.57 16.07 13.51
CA GLU A 177 -25.24 15.36 14.59
C GLU A 177 -26.77 15.58 14.53
N GLY A 178 -27.54 14.50 14.63
CA GLY A 178 -29.00 14.51 14.53
C GLY A 178 -29.56 14.43 13.11
N SER A 179 -28.72 14.32 12.07
CA SER A 179 -29.15 14.20 10.67
C SER A 179 -28.90 12.82 10.10
N ASP A 180 -29.88 12.34 9.34
CA ASP A 180 -29.83 11.14 8.48
C ASP A 180 -29.21 11.42 7.09
N GLU A 181 -28.72 12.64 6.85
CA GLU A 181 -28.07 13.03 5.61
C GLU A 181 -26.68 13.61 5.88
N ALA A 182 -25.73 13.29 5.01
CA ALA A 182 -24.44 13.93 4.92
C ALA A 182 -24.39 14.89 3.72
N VAL A 183 -23.47 15.85 3.76
CA VAL A 183 -23.19 16.74 2.64
C VAL A 183 -21.82 16.36 2.07
N ALA A 184 -21.78 15.93 0.81
CA ALA A 184 -20.52 15.78 0.08
C ALA A 184 -20.20 17.11 -0.60
N ALA A 185 -19.06 17.71 -0.25
CA ALA A 185 -18.51 18.87 -0.94
C ALA A 185 -17.35 18.42 -1.82
N GLU A 186 -17.43 18.68 -3.11
CA GLU A 186 -16.32 18.40 -4.03
C GLU A 186 -15.07 19.18 -3.60
N ALA A 187 -13.97 18.46 -3.38
CA ALA A 187 -12.69 19.03 -2.99
C ALA A 187 -11.53 18.29 -3.67
N ALA A 188 -11.83 17.61 -4.79
CA ALA A 188 -10.87 16.82 -5.53
C ALA A 188 -9.76 17.75 -6.05
N GLY A 189 -8.51 17.42 -5.75
CA GLY A 189 -7.39 18.30 -6.04
C GLY A 189 -6.12 17.91 -5.30
N GLY A 190 -5.29 18.90 -4.97
CA GLY A 190 -4.10 18.72 -4.13
C GLY A 190 -2.78 18.49 -4.87
N GLU A 191 -2.72 18.68 -6.19
CA GLU A 191 -1.44 18.69 -6.93
C GLU A 191 -0.68 19.97 -6.62
N THR A 192 0.18 19.94 -5.61
CA THR A 192 1.01 21.09 -5.20
C THR A 192 2.40 21.11 -5.83
N ARG A 193 2.78 20.07 -6.61
CA ARG A 193 3.98 20.06 -7.45
C ARG A 193 3.71 19.37 -8.77
N GLN A 194 4.38 19.85 -9.82
CA GLN A 194 4.43 19.19 -11.13
C GLN A 194 4.94 17.77 -10.92
N VAL A 195 4.06 16.79 -11.04
CA VAL A 195 4.44 15.38 -11.09
C VAL A 195 5.23 15.21 -12.39
N GLY A 196 6.54 14.98 -12.25
CA GLY A 196 7.46 14.85 -13.38
C GLY A 196 7.32 13.51 -14.10
N GLU A 197 8.01 13.41 -15.24
CA GLU A 197 8.12 12.15 -15.99
C GLU A 197 9.13 11.20 -15.34
N PRO A 198 8.87 9.87 -15.34
CA PRO A 198 9.80 8.86 -14.84
C PRO A 198 11.10 8.88 -15.65
N THR A 199 12.24 9.07 -14.98
CA THR A 199 13.56 9.14 -15.64
C THR A 199 14.26 7.78 -15.71
N ALA A 200 14.04 6.90 -14.73
CA ALA A 200 14.64 5.55 -14.71
C ALA A 200 13.78 4.51 -15.46
N GLN A 201 12.47 4.73 -15.55
CA GLN A 201 11.46 3.84 -16.11
C GLN A 201 10.66 4.58 -17.20
N THR A 202 11.38 5.12 -18.19
CA THR A 202 10.78 5.75 -19.37
C THR A 202 10.01 4.71 -20.20
N VAL A 203 8.77 5.02 -20.55
CA VAL A 203 7.94 4.18 -21.41
C VAL A 203 7.41 4.96 -22.60
N ILE A 204 7.26 4.29 -23.74
CA ILE A 204 6.65 4.89 -24.93
C ILE A 204 5.12 4.93 -24.79
N ARG A 205 4.54 4.00 -24.00
CA ARG A 205 3.10 3.89 -23.76
C ARG A 205 2.78 3.67 -22.28
N GLY A 206 1.81 4.42 -21.76
CA GLY A 206 1.34 4.35 -20.38
C GLY A 206 1.30 5.74 -19.73
N PRO A 207 0.80 5.86 -18.48
CA PRO A 207 0.90 7.08 -17.69
C PRO A 207 2.36 7.52 -17.55
N GLN A 208 2.60 8.83 -17.60
CA GLN A 208 3.94 9.42 -17.48
C GLN A 208 4.14 10.08 -16.11
N HIS A 209 3.32 9.73 -15.12
CA HIS A 209 3.49 10.26 -13.76
C HIS A 209 4.56 9.45 -13.03
N ALA A 210 5.55 10.11 -12.46
CA ALA A 210 6.48 9.54 -11.50
C ALA A 210 6.05 9.83 -10.06
N PHE A 211 6.55 9.06 -9.12
CA PHE A 211 6.53 9.42 -7.71
C PHE A 211 7.42 10.64 -7.44
N THR A 212 7.16 11.30 -6.32
CA THR A 212 7.88 12.46 -5.82
C THR A 212 8.49 12.14 -4.46
N GLU A 213 9.27 13.03 -3.88
CA GLU A 213 9.84 12.82 -2.54
C GLU A 213 8.79 12.93 -1.42
N SER A 214 7.56 13.36 -1.70
CA SER A 214 6.53 13.49 -0.67
C SER A 214 5.70 12.21 -0.54
N ALA A 215 5.75 11.57 0.62
CA ALA A 215 4.97 10.36 0.91
C ALA A 215 3.46 10.61 0.74
N ARG A 216 2.98 11.79 1.18
CA ARG A 216 1.57 12.19 1.05
C ARG A 216 1.11 12.23 -0.41
N THR A 217 1.90 12.85 -1.28
CA THR A 217 1.61 12.93 -2.72
C THR A 217 1.62 11.54 -3.34
N ASN A 218 2.61 10.71 -2.99
CA ASN A 218 2.75 9.35 -3.53
C ASN A 218 1.57 8.45 -3.15
N ILE A 219 1.11 8.51 -1.90
CA ILE A 219 -0.09 7.80 -1.44
C ILE A 219 -1.32 8.30 -2.22
N GLY A 220 -1.44 9.62 -2.42
CA GLY A 220 -2.49 10.22 -3.24
C GLY A 220 -2.52 9.71 -4.68
N LEU A 221 -1.34 9.60 -5.33
CA LEU A 221 -1.21 9.05 -6.69
C LEU A 221 -1.71 7.59 -6.76
N ILE A 222 -1.34 6.76 -5.78
CA ILE A 222 -1.81 5.36 -5.70
C ILE A 222 -3.32 5.30 -5.48
N ARG A 223 -3.87 6.12 -4.56
CA ARG A 223 -5.31 6.22 -4.26
C ARG A 223 -6.14 6.65 -5.47
N ARG A 224 -5.62 7.52 -6.34
CA ARG A 224 -6.33 7.96 -7.56
C ARG A 224 -6.52 6.82 -8.55
N ILE A 225 -5.57 5.89 -8.60
CA ILE A 225 -5.64 4.68 -9.43
C ILE A 225 -6.52 3.62 -8.75
N ILE A 226 -6.30 3.36 -7.45
CA ILE A 226 -7.05 2.36 -6.67
C ILE A 226 -8.15 3.05 -5.85
N ARG A 227 -9.34 3.15 -6.43
CA ARG A 227 -10.54 3.67 -5.76
C ARG A 227 -11.27 2.57 -4.99
N SER A 228 -10.66 2.09 -3.91
CA SER A 228 -11.28 1.10 -3.03
C SER A 228 -11.02 1.41 -1.55
N GLU A 229 -12.05 1.18 -0.73
CA GLU A 229 -12.00 1.21 0.73
C GLU A 229 -11.07 0.14 1.33
N ARG A 230 -10.76 -0.92 0.56
CA ARG A 230 -9.86 -2.00 0.97
C ARG A 230 -8.39 -1.58 0.99
N LEU A 231 -8.02 -0.52 0.27
CA LEU A 231 -6.68 0.03 0.31
C LEU A 231 -6.44 0.64 1.69
N THR A 232 -5.58 -0.02 2.46
CA THR A 232 -5.24 0.36 3.83
C THR A 232 -3.84 0.96 3.84
N VAL A 233 -3.69 2.08 4.54
CA VAL A 233 -2.43 2.80 4.75
C VAL A 233 -2.08 2.77 6.23
N GLU A 234 -0.93 2.20 6.59
CA GLU A 234 -0.39 2.20 7.95
C GLU A 234 0.88 3.03 8.00
N SER A 235 0.82 4.22 8.61
CA SER A 235 1.97 5.14 8.71
C SER A 235 2.66 5.03 10.07
N ARG A 236 4.00 5.10 10.06
CA ARG A 236 4.88 5.04 11.23
C ARG A 236 6.00 6.05 11.10
N ARG A 237 6.68 6.34 12.21
CA ARG A 237 7.89 7.16 12.23
C ARG A 237 9.08 6.27 12.55
N ILE A 238 10.08 6.26 11.67
CA ILE A 238 11.28 5.44 11.78
C ILE A 238 12.51 6.36 11.70
N GLY A 239 13.56 6.05 12.45
CA GLY A 239 14.77 6.87 12.58
C GLY A 239 14.77 7.70 13.87
N ARG A 240 15.82 7.54 14.70
CA ARG A 240 15.93 8.23 16.00
C ARG A 240 16.03 9.74 15.86
N GLU A 241 16.84 10.20 14.90
CA GLU A 241 17.10 11.62 14.67
C GLU A 241 16.19 12.20 13.57
N THR A 242 15.95 11.45 12.48
CA THR A 242 15.15 11.97 11.35
C THR A 242 13.66 11.87 11.56
N CYS A 243 13.17 10.94 12.38
CA CYS A 243 11.74 10.70 12.62
C CYS A 243 10.92 10.63 11.31
N THR A 244 11.47 9.95 10.29
CA THR A 244 10.96 9.90 8.91
C THR A 244 9.65 9.12 8.85
N GLU A 245 8.67 9.63 8.10
CA GLU A 245 7.37 8.95 7.91
C GLU A 245 7.52 7.80 6.89
N VAL A 246 7.20 6.58 7.33
CA VAL A 246 7.19 5.37 6.50
C VAL A 246 5.78 4.79 6.53
N SER A 247 5.18 4.60 5.36
CA SER A 247 3.81 4.13 5.20
C SER A 247 3.76 2.79 4.49
N LEU A 248 3.16 1.78 5.12
CA LEU A 248 2.86 0.48 4.55
C LEU A 248 1.46 0.49 3.94
N LEU A 249 1.37 0.21 2.65
CA LEU A 249 0.14 0.16 1.86
C LEU A 249 -0.14 -1.28 1.45
N TYR A 250 -1.40 -1.70 1.55
CA TYR A 250 -1.82 -3.02 1.08
C TYR A 250 -3.33 -3.09 0.81
N MET A 251 -3.75 -4.07 0.01
CA MET A 251 -5.16 -4.33 -0.30
C MET A 251 -5.74 -5.39 0.64
N ASN A 252 -6.57 -4.96 1.59
CA ASN A 252 -7.18 -5.87 2.55
C ASN A 252 -8.09 -6.90 1.84
N GLY A 253 -7.89 -8.18 2.15
CA GLY A 253 -8.59 -9.31 1.54
C GLY A 253 -8.04 -9.76 0.18
N ILE A 254 -6.95 -9.16 -0.32
CA ILE A 254 -6.21 -9.64 -1.50
C ILE A 254 -4.86 -10.23 -1.08
N VAL A 255 -4.07 -9.47 -0.33
CA VAL A 255 -2.78 -9.94 0.22
C VAL A 255 -3.00 -10.92 1.37
N ASP A 256 -2.08 -11.87 1.51
CA ASP A 256 -2.04 -12.76 2.69
C ASP A 256 -1.72 -11.95 3.96
N ALA A 257 -2.53 -12.14 4.99
CA ALA A 257 -2.38 -11.44 6.26
C ALA A 257 -1.06 -11.73 6.96
N GLU A 258 -0.48 -12.93 6.80
CA GLU A 258 0.82 -13.26 7.40
C GLU A 258 1.97 -12.51 6.71
N ILE A 259 1.89 -12.28 5.40
CA ILE A 259 2.87 -11.46 4.67
C ILE A 259 2.87 -10.02 5.19
N VAL A 260 1.69 -9.41 5.31
CA VAL A 260 1.55 -8.04 5.84
C VAL A 260 2.04 -7.96 7.28
N LYS A 261 1.72 -8.97 8.10
CA LYS A 261 2.15 -9.02 9.50
C LYS A 261 3.66 -9.15 9.66
N GLU A 262 4.32 -9.92 8.79
CA GLU A 262 5.78 -10.00 8.79
C GLU A 262 6.42 -8.70 8.29
N ALA A 263 5.92 -8.09 7.21
CA ALA A 263 6.37 -6.78 6.74
C ALA A 263 6.20 -5.71 7.83
N ARG A 264 5.06 -5.74 8.53
CA ARG A 264 4.75 -4.90 9.68
C ARG A 264 5.78 -5.05 10.79
N ARG A 265 6.05 -6.30 11.18
CA ARG A 265 7.01 -6.61 12.24
C ARG A 265 8.41 -6.13 11.86
N ARG A 266 8.86 -6.38 10.62
CA ARG A 266 10.19 -5.92 10.16
C ARG A 266 10.33 -4.42 10.23
N LEU A 267 9.31 -3.67 9.81
CA LEU A 267 9.29 -2.22 9.92
C LEU A 267 9.34 -1.73 11.37
N ASP A 268 8.71 -2.44 12.31
CA ASP A 268 8.72 -2.10 13.74
C ASP A 268 10.06 -2.45 14.41
N ASP A 269 10.77 -3.47 13.91
CA ASP A 269 12.07 -3.92 14.41
C ASP A 269 13.23 -3.03 13.92
N ILE A 270 12.99 -2.06 13.02
CA ILE A 270 14.04 -1.16 12.49
C ILE A 270 14.47 -0.15 13.57
N ASP A 271 15.71 -0.30 14.05
CA ASP A 271 16.35 0.67 14.93
C ASP A 271 17.61 1.27 14.28
N ILE A 272 17.43 2.40 13.59
CA ILE A 272 18.51 3.18 12.96
C ILE A 272 18.46 4.65 13.36
N ASP A 273 19.61 5.33 13.28
CA ASP A 273 19.71 6.75 13.63
C ASP A 273 18.96 7.65 12.63
N SER A 274 19.05 7.33 11.34
CA SER A 274 18.54 8.18 10.25
C SER A 274 18.07 7.36 9.06
N VAL A 275 16.93 7.74 8.47
CA VAL A 275 16.43 7.23 7.19
C VAL A 275 16.55 8.35 6.16
N LEU A 276 17.49 8.21 5.21
CA LEU A 276 17.73 9.21 4.16
C LEU A 276 17.06 8.86 2.83
N ASP A 277 16.85 7.57 2.56
CA ASP A 277 16.25 7.09 1.31
C ASP A 277 15.53 5.76 1.53
N SER A 278 14.66 5.37 0.60
CA SER A 278 13.94 4.10 0.61
C SER A 278 14.87 2.89 0.59
N GLY A 279 16.07 3.00 -0.01
CA GLY A 279 17.06 1.92 -0.02
C GLY A 279 17.50 1.46 1.39
N TYR A 280 17.44 2.35 2.40
CA TYR A 280 17.76 1.97 3.78
C TYR A 280 16.69 1.02 4.32
N ILE A 281 15.43 1.35 4.07
CA ILE A 281 14.28 0.52 4.47
C ILE A 281 14.24 -0.78 3.66
N GLU A 282 14.66 -0.75 2.40
CA GLU A 282 14.75 -1.94 1.54
C GLU A 282 15.61 -3.03 2.18
N GLU A 283 16.80 -2.70 2.69
CA GLU A 283 17.71 -3.66 3.32
C GLU A 283 17.10 -4.32 4.56
N PHE A 284 16.34 -3.58 5.37
CA PHE A 284 15.69 -4.14 6.57
C PHE A 284 14.44 -4.97 6.27
N ILE A 285 13.74 -4.67 5.17
CA ILE A 285 12.56 -5.43 4.76
C ILE A 285 12.96 -6.72 4.05
N GLN A 286 14.07 -6.71 3.30
CA GLN A 286 14.58 -7.88 2.60
C GLN A 286 14.85 -9.04 3.58
N ASP A 287 14.70 -10.26 3.07
CA ASP A 287 15.02 -11.44 3.87
C ASP A 287 16.53 -11.50 4.10
N SER A 288 16.92 -11.62 5.37
CA SER A 288 18.31 -11.93 5.76
C SER A 288 18.77 -13.34 5.37
N SER A 289 17.91 -14.09 4.66
CA SER A 289 18.26 -15.40 4.12
C SER A 289 19.30 -15.25 3.03
N PHE A 290 20.15 -16.28 2.86
CA PHE A 290 21.24 -16.38 1.88
C PHE A 290 20.76 -16.39 0.40
N THR A 291 19.69 -15.67 0.06
CA THR A 291 19.22 -15.54 -1.30
C THR A 291 19.98 -14.38 -1.96
N PRO A 292 20.63 -14.60 -3.11
CA PRO A 292 21.26 -13.52 -3.85
C PRO A 292 20.24 -12.65 -4.60
N PHE A 293 18.94 -12.93 -4.43
CA PHE A 293 17.88 -12.32 -5.23
C PHE A 293 17.04 -11.38 -4.37
N PRO A 294 16.84 -10.12 -4.80
CA PRO A 294 16.03 -9.15 -4.07
C PRO A 294 14.57 -9.62 -3.98
N THR A 295 14.00 -9.53 -2.79
CA THR A 295 12.58 -9.84 -2.50
C THR A 295 11.69 -8.60 -2.50
N VAL A 296 12.27 -7.44 -2.79
CA VAL A 296 11.61 -6.14 -2.90
C VAL A 296 11.98 -5.52 -4.25
N LEU A 297 11.04 -4.82 -4.88
CA LEU A 297 11.23 -4.09 -6.14
C LEU A 297 11.02 -2.60 -5.88
N ASN A 298 11.97 -1.77 -6.27
CA ASN A 298 11.79 -0.33 -6.29
C ASN A 298 11.11 0.12 -7.59
N THR A 299 10.11 0.99 -7.49
CA THR A 299 9.46 1.61 -8.65
C THR A 299 9.26 3.10 -8.44
N GLU A 300 9.52 3.88 -9.49
CA GLU A 300 9.20 5.30 -9.53
C GLU A 300 7.81 5.56 -10.13
N ARG A 301 7.07 4.51 -10.53
CA ARG A 301 5.80 4.68 -11.23
C ARG A 301 4.59 4.29 -10.37
N PRO A 302 3.59 5.17 -10.20
CA PRO A 302 2.39 4.87 -9.44
C PRO A 302 1.52 3.74 -10.00
N ASP A 303 1.51 3.56 -11.32
CA ASP A 303 0.75 2.50 -11.98
C ASP A 303 1.30 1.11 -11.69
N GLN A 304 2.63 0.95 -11.68
CA GLN A 304 3.32 -0.28 -11.26
C GLN A 304 3.02 -0.63 -9.81
N ALA A 305 3.12 0.35 -8.90
CA ALA A 305 2.79 0.15 -7.49
C ALA A 305 1.32 -0.26 -7.31
N ALA A 306 0.40 0.40 -8.02
CA ALA A 306 -1.01 0.06 -7.99
C ALA A 306 -1.30 -1.35 -8.55
N ALA A 307 -0.67 -1.73 -9.66
CA ALA A 307 -0.79 -3.09 -10.21
C ALA A 307 -0.29 -4.13 -9.21
N GLY A 308 0.86 -3.91 -8.57
CA GLY A 308 1.39 -4.79 -7.54
C GLY A 308 0.44 -4.97 -6.35
N LEU A 309 -0.13 -3.88 -5.84
CA LEU A 309 -1.13 -3.91 -4.76
C LEU A 309 -2.37 -4.72 -5.14
N LEU A 310 -2.84 -4.60 -6.38
CA LEU A 310 -3.98 -5.37 -6.91
C LEU A 310 -3.65 -6.85 -7.13
N GLU A 311 -2.39 -7.19 -7.36
CA GLU A 311 -1.87 -8.55 -7.46
C GLU A 311 -1.61 -9.21 -6.10
N GLY A 312 -1.83 -8.49 -4.99
CA GLY A 312 -1.64 -9.01 -3.63
C GLY A 312 -0.25 -8.77 -3.04
N HIS A 313 0.48 -7.76 -3.53
CA HIS A 313 1.73 -7.30 -2.94
C HIS A 313 1.41 -6.18 -1.92
N PHE A 314 2.31 -5.93 -0.98
CA PHE A 314 2.36 -4.71 -0.19
C PHE A 314 3.30 -3.69 -0.85
N ALA A 315 3.08 -2.42 -0.56
CA ALA A 315 3.95 -1.33 -0.97
C ALA A 315 4.41 -0.54 0.27
N VAL A 316 5.65 -0.06 0.27
CA VAL A 316 6.20 0.80 1.32
C VAL A 316 6.62 2.13 0.70
N VAL A 317 6.04 3.20 1.22
CA VAL A 317 6.30 4.58 0.81
C VAL A 317 7.11 5.25 1.91
N VAL A 318 8.29 5.78 1.57
CA VAL A 318 9.18 6.47 2.51
C VAL A 318 9.17 7.95 2.16
N ASP A 319 8.91 8.81 3.16
CA ASP A 319 8.98 10.27 2.97
C ASP A 319 10.43 10.69 2.74
N GLY A 320 10.66 11.48 1.68
CA GLY A 320 11.98 11.86 1.20
C GLY A 320 12.49 11.07 -0.02
N SER A 321 11.83 9.96 -0.41
CA SER A 321 12.26 9.13 -1.54
C SER A 321 11.28 9.20 -2.72
N PRO A 322 11.76 9.37 -3.97
CA PRO A 322 10.93 9.29 -5.17
C PRO A 322 10.66 7.84 -5.61
N TYR A 323 11.07 6.84 -4.82
CA TYR A 323 10.83 5.42 -5.09
C TYR A 323 9.89 4.81 -4.04
N VAL A 324 9.00 3.95 -4.53
CA VAL A 324 8.13 3.11 -3.69
C VAL A 324 8.63 1.68 -3.77
N LEU A 325 8.75 1.03 -2.62
CA LEU A 325 9.17 -0.36 -2.51
C LEU A 325 7.95 -1.28 -2.61
N LEU A 326 7.99 -2.28 -3.47
CA LEU A 326 6.93 -3.28 -3.65
C LEU A 326 7.44 -4.66 -3.23
N GLY A 327 6.68 -5.38 -2.42
CA GLY A 327 7.06 -6.72 -1.95
C GLY A 327 5.86 -7.59 -1.57
N PRO A 328 6.01 -8.91 -1.39
CA PRO A 328 7.19 -9.69 -1.75
C PRO A 328 7.21 -9.95 -3.26
N VAL A 329 8.33 -9.69 -3.92
CA VAL A 329 8.51 -10.01 -5.34
C VAL A 329 9.32 -11.28 -5.52
N THR A 330 9.14 -11.93 -6.67
CA THR A 330 9.94 -13.08 -7.08
C THR A 330 10.92 -12.69 -8.18
N PHE A 331 11.97 -13.49 -8.37
CA PHE A 331 12.96 -13.28 -9.43
C PHE A 331 12.33 -13.08 -10.82
N PHE A 332 11.25 -13.78 -11.13
CA PHE A 332 10.55 -13.65 -12.42
C PHE A 332 9.89 -12.29 -12.64
N ARG A 333 9.60 -11.53 -11.58
CA ARG A 333 9.01 -10.19 -11.70
C ARG A 333 9.98 -9.18 -12.31
N PHE A 334 11.29 -9.36 -12.11
CA PHE A 334 12.32 -8.53 -12.76
C PHE A 334 12.37 -8.69 -14.28
N PHE A 335 11.80 -9.78 -14.82
CA PHE A 335 11.62 -9.95 -16.25
C PHE A 335 10.33 -9.32 -16.77
N GLN A 336 9.58 -8.58 -15.97
CA GLN A 336 8.39 -7.86 -16.40
C GLN A 336 8.69 -6.37 -16.50
N SER A 337 8.52 -5.82 -17.70
CA SER A 337 8.62 -4.37 -17.90
C SER A 337 7.28 -3.71 -17.54
N PRO A 338 7.26 -2.47 -17.00
CA PRO A 338 6.05 -1.67 -16.90
C PRO A 338 5.25 -1.60 -18.21
N GLU A 339 5.93 -1.62 -19.37
CA GLU A 339 5.29 -1.58 -20.69
C GLU A 339 4.50 -2.86 -21.02
N ASP A 340 4.85 -3.99 -20.41
CA ASP A 340 4.23 -5.29 -20.69
C ASP A 340 2.72 -5.25 -20.33
N HIS A 341 2.31 -4.38 -19.39
CA HIS A 341 0.90 -4.19 -19.01
C HIS A 341 0.08 -3.40 -20.03
N TYR A 342 0.73 -2.62 -20.90
CA TYR A 342 0.08 -1.76 -21.91
C TYR A 342 0.07 -2.39 -23.30
N GLN A 343 0.73 -3.53 -23.47
CA GLN A 343 0.76 -4.28 -24.71
C GLN A 343 -0.25 -5.42 -24.69
N ARG A 344 -0.54 -5.96 -25.87
CA ARG A 344 -1.32 -7.19 -25.96
C ARG A 344 -0.55 -8.33 -25.30
N PHE A 345 -1.28 -9.20 -24.61
CA PHE A 345 -0.72 -10.32 -23.84
C PHE A 345 0.19 -11.24 -24.68
N ASP A 346 -0.12 -11.45 -25.96
CA ASP A 346 0.69 -12.25 -26.88
C ASP A 346 2.08 -11.63 -27.14
N ILE A 347 2.12 -10.32 -27.40
CA ILE A 347 3.37 -9.57 -27.60
C ILE A 347 4.17 -9.49 -26.30
N ALA A 348 3.51 -9.13 -25.20
CA ALA A 348 4.15 -9.02 -23.88
C ALA A 348 4.79 -10.36 -23.43
N SER A 349 4.09 -11.47 -23.64
CA SER A 349 4.61 -12.80 -23.32
C SER A 349 5.79 -13.19 -24.20
N PHE A 350 5.73 -12.87 -25.49
CA PHE A 350 6.84 -13.12 -26.41
C PHE A 350 8.10 -12.31 -26.06
N LEU A 351 7.94 -11.02 -25.75
CA LEU A 351 9.04 -10.17 -25.27
C LEU A 351 9.63 -10.67 -23.95
N ARG A 352 8.77 -11.14 -23.02
CA ARG A 352 9.22 -11.77 -21.78
C ARG A 352 10.08 -13.01 -22.04
N LEU A 353 9.69 -13.87 -22.99
CA LEU A 353 10.48 -15.04 -23.37
C LEU A 353 11.83 -14.65 -23.98
N ILE A 354 11.86 -13.62 -24.84
CA ILE A 354 13.11 -13.08 -25.39
C ILE A 354 14.01 -12.56 -24.25
N ARG A 355 13.45 -11.82 -23.28
CA ARG A 355 14.20 -11.27 -22.15
C ARG A 355 14.81 -12.37 -21.29
N ILE A 356 14.08 -13.45 -21.04
CA ILE A 356 14.57 -14.64 -20.33
C ILE A 356 15.67 -15.34 -21.14
N ALA A 357 15.47 -15.55 -22.45
CA ALA A 357 16.49 -16.17 -23.31
C ALA A 357 17.77 -15.33 -23.41
N ALA A 358 17.63 -14.01 -23.56
CA ALA A 358 18.73 -13.06 -23.59
C ALA A 358 19.53 -13.06 -22.28
N PHE A 359 18.84 -13.17 -21.14
CA PHE A 359 19.51 -13.32 -19.84
C PHE A 359 20.37 -14.59 -19.78
N PHE A 360 19.86 -15.74 -20.21
CA PHE A 360 20.66 -16.97 -20.26
C PHE A 360 21.85 -16.85 -21.21
N ILE A 361 21.65 -16.26 -22.40
CA ILE A 361 22.73 -16.02 -23.34
C ILE A 361 23.77 -15.09 -22.73
N SER A 362 23.37 -13.94 -22.18
CA SER A 362 24.31 -12.97 -21.58
C SER A 362 25.09 -13.55 -20.41
N MET A 363 24.48 -14.39 -19.59
CA MET A 363 25.14 -15.07 -18.48
C MET A 363 26.13 -16.15 -18.95
N HIS A 364 25.79 -16.91 -19.99
CA HIS A 364 26.62 -18.04 -20.44
C HIS A 364 27.64 -17.67 -21.51
N LEU A 365 27.43 -16.58 -22.25
CA LEU A 365 28.27 -16.18 -23.39
C LEU A 365 29.72 -15.86 -22.99
N PRO A 366 29.99 -15.11 -21.89
CA PRO A 366 31.36 -14.89 -21.43
C PRO A 366 32.05 -16.19 -21.02
N ALA A 367 31.35 -17.04 -20.25
CA ALA A 367 31.87 -18.34 -19.83
C ALA A 367 32.17 -19.26 -21.03
N LEU A 368 31.27 -19.30 -22.01
CA LEU A 368 31.42 -20.07 -23.25
C LEU A 368 32.58 -19.53 -24.09
N TYR A 369 32.72 -18.20 -24.19
CA TYR A 369 33.83 -17.55 -24.89
C TYR A 369 35.19 -17.96 -24.29
N ILE A 370 35.33 -17.91 -22.95
CA ILE A 370 36.56 -18.33 -22.27
C ILE A 370 36.81 -19.83 -22.48
N ALA A 371 35.77 -20.66 -22.37
CA ALA A 371 35.89 -22.12 -22.53
C ALA A 371 36.40 -22.50 -23.94
N ILE A 372 35.81 -21.93 -25.00
CA ILE A 372 36.21 -22.20 -26.38
C ILE A 372 37.61 -21.68 -26.67
N THR A 373 37.91 -20.44 -26.26
CA THR A 373 39.22 -19.82 -26.56
C THR A 373 40.37 -20.42 -25.77
N THR A 374 40.11 -21.06 -24.63
CA THR A 374 41.16 -21.64 -23.77
C THR A 374 41.31 -23.15 -23.93
N PHE A 375 40.21 -23.90 -24.00
CA PHE A 375 40.25 -25.36 -23.97
C PHE A 375 39.92 -26.03 -25.29
N HIS A 376 39.13 -25.40 -26.16
CA HIS A 376 38.59 -26.02 -27.38
C HIS A 376 38.85 -25.16 -28.62
N GLN A 377 40.08 -24.70 -28.76
CA GLN A 377 40.53 -23.85 -29.88
C GLN A 377 40.34 -24.52 -31.24
N GLU A 378 40.38 -25.86 -31.29
CA GLU A 378 40.18 -26.67 -32.50
C GLU A 378 38.75 -26.58 -33.07
N MET A 379 37.77 -26.09 -32.30
CA MET A 379 36.41 -25.87 -32.76
C MET A 379 36.25 -24.58 -33.58
N LEU A 380 37.25 -23.67 -33.54
CA LEU A 380 37.21 -22.41 -34.26
C LEU A 380 37.87 -22.55 -35.65
N PRO A 381 37.24 -22.06 -36.73
CA PRO A 381 37.89 -21.96 -38.03
C PRO A 381 39.20 -21.20 -37.92
N SER A 382 40.27 -21.70 -38.55
CA SER A 382 41.63 -21.17 -38.40
C SER A 382 41.73 -19.67 -38.72
N ASN A 383 40.94 -19.18 -39.68
CA ASN A 383 40.89 -17.76 -40.03
C ASN A 383 40.41 -16.86 -38.87
N LEU A 384 39.45 -17.32 -38.06
CA LEU A 384 38.95 -16.57 -36.90
C LEU A 384 39.95 -16.63 -35.74
N LEU A 385 40.63 -17.76 -35.56
CA LEU A 385 41.62 -17.94 -34.50
C LEU A 385 42.85 -17.04 -34.70
N ILE A 386 43.32 -16.90 -35.95
CA ILE A 386 44.41 -15.97 -36.30
C ILE A 386 43.99 -14.52 -36.02
N GLY A 387 42.77 -14.15 -36.39
CA GLY A 387 42.22 -12.82 -36.12
C GLY A 387 42.10 -12.49 -34.62
N LEU A 388 41.60 -13.44 -33.82
CA LEU A 388 41.53 -13.30 -32.36
C LEU A 388 42.91 -13.23 -31.71
N SER A 389 43.85 -14.04 -32.15
CA SER A 389 45.22 -14.05 -31.61
C SER A 389 45.93 -12.72 -31.87
N ALA A 390 45.80 -12.16 -33.08
CA ALA A 390 46.36 -10.85 -33.43
C ALA A 390 45.74 -9.70 -32.61
N GLN A 391 44.45 -9.78 -32.26
CA GLN A 391 43.79 -8.80 -31.40
C GLN A 391 44.23 -8.89 -29.93
N ARG A 392 44.65 -10.08 -29.48
CA ARG A 392 45.08 -10.32 -28.10
C ARG A 392 46.57 -10.13 -27.86
N GLU A 393 47.35 -9.95 -28.92
CA GLU A 393 48.82 -9.79 -28.86
C GLU A 393 49.27 -8.56 -28.05
N GLY A 394 48.37 -7.59 -27.84
CA GLY A 394 48.60 -6.41 -27.01
C GLY A 394 47.99 -6.44 -25.59
N VAL A 395 47.35 -7.54 -25.19
CA VAL A 395 46.63 -7.62 -23.89
C VAL A 395 47.49 -8.36 -22.87
N PRO A 396 47.87 -7.73 -21.73
CA PRO A 396 48.83 -8.29 -20.79
C PRO A 396 48.26 -9.40 -19.87
N PHE A 397 46.94 -9.59 -19.86
CA PHE A 397 46.26 -10.51 -18.93
C PHE A 397 45.59 -11.69 -19.65
N PRO A 398 45.55 -12.89 -19.02
CA PRO A 398 44.74 -14.00 -19.51
C PRO A 398 43.24 -13.66 -19.57
N ALA A 399 42.50 -14.31 -20.47
CA ALA A 399 41.07 -14.04 -20.72
C ALA A 399 40.21 -14.03 -19.46
N LEU A 400 40.52 -14.94 -18.53
CA LEU A 400 39.82 -15.08 -17.27
C LEU A 400 40.02 -13.85 -16.36
N VAL A 401 41.27 -13.37 -16.26
CA VAL A 401 41.62 -12.22 -15.40
C VAL A 401 41.05 -10.92 -15.98
N GLU A 402 41.08 -10.79 -17.31
CA GLU A 402 40.46 -9.67 -18.01
C GLU A 402 38.93 -9.64 -17.81
N ALA A 403 38.25 -10.79 -17.95
CA ALA A 403 36.81 -10.88 -17.74
C ALA A 403 36.41 -10.51 -16.30
N PHE A 404 37.14 -11.00 -15.29
CA PHE A 404 36.91 -10.63 -13.88
C PHE A 404 37.19 -9.14 -13.57
N LEU A 405 38.07 -8.48 -14.34
CA LEU A 405 38.37 -7.05 -14.17
C LEU A 405 37.38 -6.15 -14.92
N MET A 406 36.74 -6.66 -15.98
CA MET A 406 35.76 -5.93 -16.79
C MET A 406 34.32 -6.06 -16.27
N GLU A 407 33.95 -7.17 -15.63
CA GLU A 407 32.67 -7.30 -14.92
C GLU A 407 32.79 -6.66 -13.52
N PRO A 408 32.11 -5.53 -13.24
CA PRO A 408 32.03 -4.97 -11.89
C PRO A 408 31.09 -5.74 -10.97
#